data_AF-A0A9R1SUF7-F1
#
_entry.id   AF-A0A9R1SUF7-F1
#
_cell.length_a   1.000
_cell.length_b   1.000
_cell.length_c   1.000
_cell.angle_alpha   90.00
_cell.angle_beta   90.00
_cell.angle_gamma   90.00
#
_symmetry.space_group_name_H-M   'P 1'
#
loop_
_entity.id
_entity.type
_entity.pdbx_description
1 polymer ?
#
loop_
_entity_poly.entity_id
_entity_poly.type
_entity_poly.pdbx_seq_one_letter_code
_entity_poly.pdbx_strand_id
1 'polypeptide(L)'
;MAPIMRKKNMKYSKILHVPTGHVFTYKSRWRTTIRYYQCIEKFCPMRGKLLNGEEFIITGGGAHNHAPNKHYLDVERFNDHLHERVTSSLNDFRIIWDDVAMEDPETAAIRTFVSAERSMHRWRMKNRPPIPRTLREFANTVNDNPQWHHLRNYHFSRFSIEALPVGDGSYVVVIADLEYVSTITPRTLTIDATFEVCPKIPTNRQFLTIMGNLNDTDLPIAWALMEKKNSRSCLRVLEYFKTVLAPHINPSTVHLDFERALRNTVEHVYPNARIVHCYFHYLQKIIYIRLRFALIDFFNSKALRKRLDRQKNRAEMAELKDWDQGQNFYRKLMALPLLPAEDMIPAFTIVKNNASPDITSFFNDLIGYIERWWLGVVRPENFTVYRLRTRVSNAIEAYHRVLLKRVGSHPSIWQFTESLRKLQVVSWTERTALAAGRPVRRPKATKYIKQEEILSRAWELYGEGVLDIAAFLGAANHFLRAFHNKVLIDNAEAVDYFTTIEEHIVGIPPTAAELQAQVADQPIGEISFATAPPVNNNLEILLLRRVDRCICDLCNNSIVEYVASPCRHWFACKNCTLLYVHTALEMNAFLKCRWCLQECRGFQRMLVRISYYSFAYYTTLCFIKTTMFQVT
;
A
#
# COMPACT_ATOMS: atom_id res chain seq x y z
N MET A 1 6.67 71.29 0.79
CA MET A 1 6.07 70.56 -0.35
C MET A 1 6.44 69.08 -0.21
N ALA A 2 5.48 68.22 0.11
CA ALA A 2 5.72 66.77 0.11
C ALA A 2 5.72 66.24 -1.34
N PRO A 3 6.62 65.30 -1.70
CA PRO A 3 6.74 64.83 -3.08
C PRO A 3 5.51 64.03 -3.52
N ILE A 4 5.09 64.25 -4.77
CA ILE A 4 4.04 63.46 -5.44
C ILE A 4 4.55 62.02 -5.56
N MET A 5 4.06 61.10 -4.74
CA MET A 5 4.42 59.68 -4.83
C MET A 5 3.84 59.05 -6.09
N ARG A 6 4.71 58.66 -7.04
CA ARG A 6 4.37 57.86 -8.21
C ARG A 6 4.85 56.43 -8.00
N LYS A 7 4.00 55.43 -8.25
CA LYS A 7 4.46 54.03 -8.38
C LYS A 7 5.50 53.96 -9.50
N LYS A 8 6.71 53.51 -9.15
CA LYS A 8 7.95 53.62 -9.95
C LYS A 8 8.01 52.80 -11.26
N ASN A 9 6.96 52.05 -11.66
CA ASN A 9 7.04 51.13 -12.80
C ASN A 9 5.83 51.14 -13.75
N MET A 10 5.18 52.28 -14.03
CA MET A 10 4.20 52.33 -15.12
C MET A 10 4.31 53.62 -15.94
N LYS A 11 4.57 53.48 -17.24
CA LYS A 11 4.54 54.56 -18.24
C LYS A 11 3.16 55.28 -18.36
N TYR A 12 2.13 54.83 -17.65
CA TYR A 12 0.79 55.45 -17.58
C TYR A 12 0.10 55.14 -16.24
N SER A 13 0.23 55.99 -15.22
CA SER A 13 -0.57 55.82 -13.99
C SER A 13 -2.00 56.38 -14.21
N LYS A 14 -2.99 55.48 -14.16
CA LYS A 14 -4.42 55.85 -14.23
C LYS A 14 -4.90 56.58 -12.98
N ILE A 15 -4.10 56.64 -11.91
CA ILE A 15 -4.48 57.20 -10.59
C ILE A 15 -3.36 58.13 -10.12
N LEU A 16 -3.73 59.24 -9.47
CA LEU A 16 -2.84 60.26 -8.94
C LEU A 16 -3.27 60.64 -7.51
N HIS A 17 -2.31 60.62 -6.60
CA HIS A 17 -2.48 61.02 -5.20
C HIS A 17 -1.96 62.43 -5.01
N VAL A 18 -2.78 63.28 -4.40
CA VAL A 18 -2.38 64.64 -4.03
C VAL A 18 -2.11 64.74 -2.52
N PRO A 19 -1.24 65.67 -2.08
CA PRO A 19 -0.93 65.87 -0.67
C PRO A 19 -2.15 66.14 0.24
N THR A 20 -3.28 66.56 -0.33
CA THR A 20 -4.54 66.78 0.41
C THR A 20 -5.22 65.48 0.86
N GLY A 21 -4.71 64.31 0.46
CA GLY A 21 -5.29 63.00 0.76
C GLY A 21 -6.45 62.59 -0.18
N HIS A 22 -6.80 63.44 -1.15
CA HIS A 22 -7.78 63.13 -2.19
C HIS A 22 -7.14 62.35 -3.34
N VAL A 23 -7.95 61.55 -4.03
CA VAL A 23 -7.49 60.67 -5.11
C VAL A 23 -8.14 61.08 -6.43
N PHE A 24 -7.32 61.17 -7.47
CA PHE A 24 -7.74 61.55 -8.81
C PHE A 24 -7.49 60.43 -9.81
N THR A 25 -8.44 60.15 -10.69
CA THR A 25 -8.33 59.17 -11.77
C THR A 25 -8.18 59.86 -13.13
N TYR A 26 -7.43 59.25 -14.02
CA TYR A 26 -7.15 59.75 -15.36
C TYR A 26 -8.44 59.85 -16.17
N LYS A 27 -8.65 61.00 -16.80
CA LYS A 27 -9.81 61.26 -17.64
C LYS A 27 -9.46 61.28 -19.12
N SER A 28 -8.51 62.13 -19.49
CA SER A 28 -8.15 62.37 -20.89
C SER A 28 -6.77 63.01 -20.99
N ARG A 29 -6.24 63.10 -22.20
CA ARG A 29 -4.98 63.78 -22.51
C ARG A 29 -5.25 64.89 -23.51
N TRP A 30 -4.55 66.00 -23.39
CA TRP A 30 -4.52 67.06 -24.39
C TRP A 30 -3.07 67.40 -24.73
N ARG A 31 -2.71 67.28 -26.01
CA ARG A 31 -1.32 67.32 -26.51
C ARG A 31 -0.44 66.26 -25.80
N THR A 32 0.88 66.29 -25.96
CA THR A 32 1.82 65.39 -25.25
C THR A 32 2.10 65.83 -23.82
N THR A 33 1.83 67.10 -23.51
CA THR A 33 2.29 67.79 -22.30
C THR A 33 1.25 67.90 -21.18
N ILE A 34 -0.06 67.75 -21.46
CA ILE A 34 -1.12 67.93 -20.46
C ILE A 34 -1.99 66.68 -20.32
N ARG A 35 -2.16 66.19 -19.08
CA ARG A 35 -3.07 65.08 -18.75
C ARG A 35 -4.12 65.55 -17.77
N TYR A 36 -5.40 65.31 -18.08
CA TYR A 36 -6.52 65.67 -17.21
C TYR A 36 -6.93 64.50 -16.33
N TYR A 37 -7.26 64.83 -15.09
CA TYR A 37 -7.72 63.91 -14.06
C TYR A 37 -9.02 64.46 -13.42
N GLN A 38 -9.81 63.57 -12.85
CA GLN A 38 -11.02 63.90 -12.08
C GLN A 38 -10.99 63.16 -10.74
N CYS A 39 -11.62 63.71 -9.70
CA CYS A 39 -11.69 63.02 -8.41
C CYS A 39 -12.38 61.66 -8.56
N ILE A 40 -11.92 60.66 -7.80
CA ILE A 40 -12.46 59.30 -7.88
C ILE A 40 -13.85 59.17 -7.25
N GLU A 41 -14.18 60.03 -6.29
CA GLU A 41 -15.50 60.03 -5.65
C GLU A 41 -16.58 60.48 -6.62
N LYS A 42 -17.64 59.69 -6.68
CA LYS A 42 -18.77 59.97 -7.58
C LYS A 42 -19.41 61.30 -7.18
N PHE A 43 -19.76 62.09 -8.19
CA PHE A 43 -20.38 63.41 -8.02
C PHE A 43 -19.48 64.47 -7.34
N CYS A 44 -18.18 64.21 -7.17
CA CYS A 44 -17.24 65.24 -6.77
C CYS A 44 -16.93 66.17 -7.97
N PRO A 45 -17.05 67.51 -7.84
CA PRO A 45 -16.83 68.44 -8.94
C PRO A 45 -15.33 68.64 -9.27
N MET A 46 -14.44 68.16 -8.40
CA MET A 46 -13.00 68.44 -8.47
C MET A 46 -12.31 67.73 -9.63
N ARG A 47 -11.52 68.49 -10.38
CA ARG A 47 -10.66 67.99 -11.46
C ARG A 47 -9.24 68.51 -11.28
N GLY A 48 -8.29 67.95 -12.02
CA GLY A 48 -6.93 68.45 -12.07
C GLY A 48 -6.26 68.20 -13.41
N LYS A 49 -5.14 68.87 -13.65
CA LYS A 49 -4.28 68.69 -14.81
C LYS A 49 -2.84 68.45 -14.35
N LEU A 50 -2.20 67.46 -14.94
CA LEU A 50 -0.77 67.19 -14.78
C LEU A 50 -0.04 67.79 -15.98
N LEU A 51 0.82 68.78 -15.73
CA LEU A 51 1.65 69.45 -16.72
C LEU A 51 3.02 68.79 -16.80
N ASN A 52 3.47 68.48 -18.02
CA ASN A 52 4.77 67.87 -18.35
C ASN A 52 5.11 66.60 -17.57
N GLY A 53 4.12 65.99 -16.90
CA GLY A 53 4.38 64.89 -16.01
C GLY A 53 5.22 65.30 -14.81
N GLU A 54 5.08 66.50 -14.24
CA GLU A 54 5.78 66.91 -13.01
C GLU A 54 4.84 67.64 -12.06
N GLU A 55 4.11 68.64 -12.55
CA GLU A 55 3.29 69.52 -11.74
C GLU A 55 1.80 69.16 -11.87
N PHE A 56 1.13 68.87 -10.74
CA PHE A 56 -0.30 68.61 -10.69
C PHE A 56 -1.06 69.82 -10.14
N ILE A 57 -1.93 70.38 -10.97
CA ILE A 57 -2.74 71.57 -10.66
C ILE A 57 -4.20 71.14 -10.57
N ILE A 58 -4.85 71.46 -9.45
CA ILE A 58 -6.29 71.25 -9.29
C ILE A 58 -7.05 72.32 -10.09
N THR A 59 -7.93 71.89 -11.00
CA THR A 59 -8.69 72.72 -11.92
C THR A 59 -10.18 72.42 -11.76
N GLY A 60 -10.77 72.91 -10.68
CA GLY A 60 -12.22 72.86 -10.43
C GLY A 60 -12.59 74.03 -9.52
N GLY A 61 -13.61 74.80 -9.87
CA GLY A 61 -13.98 76.05 -9.19
C GLY A 61 -14.68 75.87 -7.84
N GLY A 62 -14.33 74.85 -7.05
CA GLY A 62 -14.99 74.56 -5.77
C GLY A 62 -14.09 73.79 -4.81
N ALA A 63 -14.66 73.35 -3.69
CA ALA A 63 -14.03 72.43 -2.74
C ALA A 63 -14.50 70.99 -2.99
N HIS A 64 -13.74 70.00 -2.50
CA HIS A 64 -14.26 68.64 -2.40
C HIS A 64 -15.50 68.62 -1.51
N ASN A 65 -16.57 67.97 -1.97
CA ASN A 65 -17.80 67.75 -1.21
C ASN A 65 -17.74 66.52 -0.29
N HIS A 66 -16.54 66.01 -0.04
CA HIS A 66 -16.29 64.83 0.78
C HIS A 66 -14.93 64.94 1.48
N ALA A 67 -14.81 64.24 2.61
CA ALA A 67 -13.54 64.13 3.32
C ALA A 67 -12.51 63.33 2.50
N PRO A 68 -11.19 63.59 2.69
CA PRO A 68 -10.14 62.76 2.10
C PRO A 68 -10.27 61.30 2.55
N ASN A 69 -10.19 60.36 1.62
CA ASN A 69 -10.15 58.93 1.94
C ASN A 69 -8.72 58.52 2.30
N LYS A 70 -8.38 58.67 3.58
CA LYS A 70 -7.03 58.41 4.11
C LYS A 70 -6.56 56.97 3.90
N HIS A 71 -7.48 56.00 3.83
CA HIS A 71 -7.17 54.58 3.73
C HIS A 71 -7.14 54.05 2.29
N TYR A 72 -7.38 54.89 1.29
CA TYR A 72 -7.47 54.45 -0.10
C TYR A 72 -6.20 53.72 -0.57
N LEU A 73 -5.03 54.27 -0.25
CA LEU A 73 -3.75 53.68 -0.64
C LEU A 73 -3.50 52.33 0.04
N ASP A 74 -3.93 52.19 1.28
CA ASP A 74 -3.82 50.95 2.04
C ASP A 74 -4.73 49.89 1.43
N VAL A 75 -5.99 50.24 1.13
CA VAL A 75 -6.94 49.35 0.44
C VAL A 75 -6.44 48.93 -0.95
N GLU A 76 -5.81 49.83 -1.71
CA GLU A 76 -5.23 49.47 -3.02
C GLU A 76 -4.01 48.55 -2.89
N ARG A 77 -3.13 48.79 -1.91
CA ARG A 77 -2.01 47.87 -1.61
C ARG A 77 -2.52 46.50 -1.17
N PHE A 78 -3.55 46.47 -0.35
CA PHE A 78 -4.22 45.25 0.07
C PHE A 78 -4.85 44.51 -1.12
N ASN A 79 -5.52 45.23 -2.03
CA ASN A 79 -6.07 44.66 -3.27
C ASN A 79 -4.96 44.11 -4.20
N ASP A 80 -3.83 44.79 -4.33
CA ASP A 80 -2.68 44.30 -5.13
C ASP A 80 -2.15 42.98 -4.54
N HIS A 81 -2.00 42.91 -3.22
CA HIS A 81 -1.53 41.72 -2.54
C HIS A 81 -2.55 40.56 -2.65
N LEU A 82 -3.84 40.83 -2.47
CA LEU A 82 -4.90 39.86 -2.75
C LEU A 82 -4.86 39.39 -4.21
N HIS A 83 -4.71 40.29 -5.18
CA HIS A 83 -4.65 39.97 -6.60
C HIS A 83 -3.47 39.03 -6.91
N GLU A 84 -2.30 39.31 -6.36
CA GLU A 84 -1.11 38.47 -6.49
C GLU A 84 -1.36 37.06 -5.92
N ARG A 85 -1.89 36.96 -4.70
CA ARG A 85 -2.21 35.66 -4.06
C ARG A 85 -3.30 34.90 -4.81
N VAL A 86 -4.36 35.57 -5.28
CA VAL A 86 -5.44 34.95 -6.06
C VAL A 86 -4.95 34.40 -7.39
N THR A 87 -3.99 35.09 -8.02
CA THR A 87 -3.41 34.69 -9.31
C THR A 87 -2.42 33.54 -9.17
N SER A 88 -1.67 33.51 -8.06
CA SER A 88 -0.63 32.49 -7.79
C SER A 88 -1.14 31.27 -7.02
N SER A 89 -2.31 31.34 -6.38
CA SER A 89 -2.84 30.29 -5.51
C SER A 89 -4.21 29.77 -5.93
N LEU A 90 -4.40 28.47 -5.69
CA LEU A 90 -5.62 27.74 -5.92
C LEU A 90 -6.49 27.49 -4.69
N ASN A 91 -6.08 28.07 -3.56
CA ASN A 91 -6.80 27.96 -2.30
C ASN A 91 -8.19 28.61 -2.38
N ASP A 92 -9.03 28.22 -1.43
CA ASP A 92 -10.30 28.87 -1.19
C ASP A 92 -10.11 30.39 -0.99
N PHE A 93 -11.04 31.20 -1.51
CA PHE A 93 -10.92 32.65 -1.42
C PHE A 93 -10.89 33.13 0.02
N ARG A 94 -11.58 32.44 0.94
CA ARG A 94 -11.58 32.77 2.36
C ARG A 94 -10.19 32.61 2.96
N ILE A 95 -9.52 31.50 2.66
CA ILE A 95 -8.14 31.24 3.11
C ILE A 95 -7.20 32.32 2.59
N ILE A 96 -7.27 32.66 1.29
CA ILE A 96 -6.41 33.69 0.71
C ILE A 96 -6.65 35.05 1.35
N TRP A 97 -7.91 35.41 1.60
CA TRP A 97 -8.23 36.67 2.24
C TRP A 97 -7.78 36.68 3.70
N ASP A 98 -7.97 35.58 4.44
CA ASP A 98 -7.55 35.47 5.84
C ASP A 98 -6.02 35.57 5.99
N ASP A 99 -5.25 34.95 5.11
CA ASP A 99 -3.78 35.08 5.09
C ASP A 99 -3.35 36.53 4.91
N VAL A 100 -3.93 37.24 3.94
CA VAL A 100 -3.61 38.65 3.68
C VAL A 100 -4.14 39.56 4.80
N ALA A 101 -5.29 39.24 5.39
CA ALA A 101 -5.87 39.97 6.51
C ALA A 101 -5.06 39.81 7.80
N MET A 102 -4.41 38.66 8.02
CA MET A 102 -3.49 38.48 9.15
C MET A 102 -2.24 39.34 9.02
N GLU A 103 -1.80 39.64 7.80
CA GLU A 103 -0.65 40.52 7.54
C GLU A 103 -1.02 42.01 7.66
N ASP A 104 -2.29 42.40 7.41
CA ASP A 104 -2.80 43.77 7.53
C ASP A 104 -4.24 43.82 8.09
N PRO A 105 -4.41 43.68 9.43
CA PRO A 105 -5.74 43.60 10.05
C PRO A 105 -6.54 44.92 9.98
N GLU A 106 -5.85 46.06 10.01
CA GLU A 106 -6.48 47.39 9.98
C GLU A 106 -7.15 47.64 8.62
N THR A 107 -6.44 47.36 7.51
CA THR A 107 -7.04 47.48 6.18
C THR A 107 -8.08 46.40 5.93
N ALA A 108 -7.91 45.19 6.49
CA ALA A 108 -8.88 44.10 6.37
C ALA A 108 -10.24 44.44 7.00
N ALA A 109 -10.26 45.22 8.08
CA ALA A 109 -11.50 45.73 8.69
C ALA A 109 -12.30 46.64 7.72
N ILE A 110 -11.59 47.35 6.83
CA ILE A 110 -12.18 48.22 5.80
C ILE A 110 -12.53 47.40 4.54
N ARG A 111 -11.59 46.58 4.08
CA ARG A 111 -11.68 45.75 2.86
C ARG A 111 -12.07 44.31 3.21
N THR A 112 -13.27 44.16 3.77
CA THR A 112 -13.80 42.87 4.23
C THR A 112 -13.88 41.83 3.11
N PHE A 113 -13.89 40.54 3.49
CA PHE A 113 -14.02 39.42 2.55
C PHE A 113 -15.19 39.60 1.58
N VAL A 114 -16.38 39.90 2.09
CA VAL A 114 -17.60 40.10 1.29
C VAL A 114 -17.42 41.20 0.23
N SER A 115 -16.71 42.28 0.57
CA SER A 115 -16.44 43.37 -0.37
C SER A 115 -15.40 43.02 -1.43
N ALA A 116 -14.44 42.16 -1.08
CA ALA A 116 -13.31 41.76 -1.93
C ALA A 116 -13.65 40.56 -2.84
N GLU A 117 -14.55 39.68 -2.40
CA GLU A 117 -14.87 38.39 -3.01
C GLU A 117 -15.17 38.50 -4.52
N ARG A 118 -16.07 39.42 -4.94
CA ARG A 118 -16.36 39.63 -6.36
C ARG A 118 -15.13 40.02 -7.19
N SER A 119 -14.21 40.76 -6.60
CA SER A 119 -12.96 41.14 -7.28
C SER A 119 -12.03 39.95 -7.37
N MET A 120 -11.88 39.17 -6.31
CA MET A 120 -11.11 37.93 -6.29
C MET A 120 -11.63 36.92 -7.32
N HIS A 121 -12.95 36.74 -7.44
CA HIS A 121 -13.57 35.93 -8.49
C HIS A 121 -13.19 36.44 -9.89
N ARG A 122 -13.34 37.73 -10.15
CA ARG A 122 -12.99 38.32 -11.46
C ARG A 122 -11.52 38.16 -11.80
N TRP A 123 -10.63 38.38 -10.84
CA TRP A 123 -9.18 38.21 -11.02
C TRP A 123 -8.81 36.76 -11.33
N ARG A 124 -9.40 35.80 -10.60
CA ARG A 124 -9.19 34.36 -10.84
C ARG A 124 -9.71 33.94 -12.21
N MET A 125 -10.90 34.39 -12.61
CA MET A 125 -11.51 34.08 -13.91
C MET A 125 -10.69 34.65 -15.08
N LYS A 126 -10.06 35.82 -14.91
CA LYS A 126 -9.22 36.41 -15.96
C LYS A 126 -7.94 35.60 -16.22
N ASN A 127 -7.42 34.97 -15.18
CA ASN A 127 -6.19 34.18 -15.23
C ASN A 127 -6.45 32.69 -15.42
N ARG A 128 -7.69 32.26 -15.73
CA ARG A 128 -8.01 30.84 -15.90
C ARG A 128 -9.01 30.54 -17.01
N PRO A 129 -8.89 29.36 -17.62
CA PRO A 129 -9.85 28.93 -18.61
C PRO A 129 -11.19 28.55 -17.94
N PRO A 130 -12.28 28.57 -18.72
CA PRO A 130 -13.54 27.94 -18.33
C PRO A 130 -13.32 26.47 -17.93
N ILE A 131 -14.18 25.92 -17.07
CA ILE A 131 -14.10 24.50 -16.73
C ILE A 131 -14.51 23.69 -17.98
N PRO A 132 -13.62 22.83 -18.51
CA PRO A 132 -13.91 22.03 -19.69
C PRO A 132 -14.96 20.97 -19.37
N ARG A 133 -15.85 20.69 -20.33
CA ARG A 133 -16.92 19.70 -20.21
C ARG A 133 -16.45 18.28 -20.52
N THR A 134 -15.42 18.15 -21.34
CA THR A 134 -14.85 16.84 -21.75
C THR A 134 -13.33 16.79 -21.52
N LEU A 135 -12.76 15.59 -21.43
CA LEU A 135 -11.30 15.42 -21.31
C LEU A 135 -10.57 15.93 -22.56
N ARG A 136 -11.17 15.77 -23.74
CA ARG A 136 -10.63 16.35 -24.99
C ARG A 136 -10.56 17.87 -24.94
N GLU A 137 -11.65 18.52 -24.51
CA GLU A 137 -11.68 19.98 -24.36
C GLU A 137 -10.64 20.46 -23.34
N PHE A 138 -10.43 19.71 -22.26
CA PHE A 138 -9.37 19.98 -21.30
C PHE A 138 -7.98 20.02 -21.96
N ALA A 139 -7.61 18.99 -22.73
CA ALA A 139 -6.31 18.94 -23.41
C ALA A 139 -6.18 20.09 -24.44
N ASN A 140 -7.19 20.27 -25.30
CA ASN A 140 -7.21 21.33 -26.31
C ASN A 140 -7.06 22.72 -25.68
N THR A 141 -7.75 22.98 -24.56
CA THR A 141 -7.67 24.26 -23.85
C THR A 141 -6.25 24.62 -23.44
N VAL A 142 -5.48 23.63 -22.96
CA VAL A 142 -4.10 23.86 -22.49
C VAL A 142 -3.09 23.87 -23.64
N ASN A 143 -3.38 23.17 -24.74
CA ASN A 143 -2.45 23.03 -25.87
C ASN A 143 -2.61 24.10 -26.94
N ASP A 144 -3.84 24.49 -27.27
CA ASP A 144 -4.14 25.30 -28.46
C ASP A 144 -4.10 26.80 -28.18
N ASN A 145 -4.28 27.19 -26.91
CA ASN A 145 -4.33 28.59 -26.51
C ASN A 145 -3.07 29.02 -25.74
N PRO A 146 -2.20 29.88 -26.32
CA PRO A 146 -0.98 30.36 -25.68
C PRO A 146 -1.20 31.02 -24.31
N GLN A 147 -2.38 31.61 -24.08
CA GLN A 147 -2.75 32.20 -22.79
C GLN A 147 -2.66 31.18 -21.64
N TRP A 148 -2.93 29.91 -21.93
CA TRP A 148 -3.02 28.83 -20.94
C TRP A 148 -1.79 27.93 -20.88
N HIS A 149 -0.74 28.20 -21.66
CA HIS A 149 0.50 27.42 -21.63
C HIS A 149 1.16 27.41 -20.25
N HIS A 150 0.98 28.46 -19.46
CA HIS A 150 1.46 28.51 -18.08
C HIS A 150 0.85 27.41 -17.19
N LEU A 151 -0.25 26.75 -17.61
CA LEU A 151 -0.88 25.63 -16.91
C LEU A 151 -0.17 24.29 -17.14
N ARG A 152 0.69 24.17 -18.17
CA ARG A 152 1.54 22.99 -18.40
C ARG A 152 3.01 23.21 -18.07
N ASN A 153 3.48 24.45 -18.05
CA ASN A 153 4.89 24.78 -17.78
C ASN A 153 5.18 24.77 -16.27
N TYR A 154 6.36 24.34 -15.84
CA TYR A 154 6.82 24.46 -14.46
C TYR A 154 8.34 24.74 -14.45
N HIS A 155 8.96 24.78 -13.26
CA HIS A 155 10.34 25.28 -13.13
C HIS A 155 11.36 24.55 -14.02
N PHE A 156 11.23 23.24 -14.20
CA PHE A 156 12.21 22.44 -14.93
C PHE A 156 11.87 22.24 -16.41
N SER A 157 10.58 22.10 -16.75
CA SER A 157 10.12 21.75 -18.12
C SER A 157 8.60 21.99 -18.22
N ARG A 158 7.89 21.27 -19.09
CA ARG A 158 6.45 21.36 -19.33
C ARG A 158 5.83 19.98 -19.51
N PHE A 159 4.56 19.86 -19.12
CA PHE A 159 3.78 18.67 -19.44
C PHE A 159 3.36 18.62 -20.91
N SER A 160 3.46 17.43 -21.49
CA SER A 160 2.64 16.95 -22.59
C SER A 160 1.30 16.49 -22.02
N ILE A 161 0.18 17.04 -22.51
CA ILE A 161 -1.17 16.69 -22.09
C ILE A 161 -1.93 16.29 -23.35
N GLU A 162 -2.08 15.01 -23.60
CA GLU A 162 -2.62 14.50 -24.87
C GLU A 162 -3.93 13.77 -24.68
N ALA A 163 -4.98 14.20 -25.40
CA ALA A 163 -6.27 13.53 -25.42
C ALA A 163 -6.30 12.49 -26.55
N LEU A 164 -6.46 11.22 -26.18
CA LEU A 164 -6.44 10.09 -27.09
C LEU A 164 -7.84 9.47 -27.17
N PRO A 165 -8.42 9.32 -28.37
CA PRO A 165 -9.65 8.57 -28.54
C PRO A 165 -9.41 7.07 -28.31
N VAL A 166 -10.33 6.42 -27.60
CA VAL A 166 -10.29 4.98 -27.31
C VAL A 166 -10.99 4.15 -28.40
N GLY A 167 -11.82 4.80 -29.23
CA GLY A 167 -12.57 4.16 -30.33
C GLY A 167 -14.02 3.76 -29.97
N ASP A 168 -14.44 3.95 -28.72
CA ASP A 168 -15.80 3.67 -28.23
C ASP A 168 -16.57 4.97 -27.84
N GLY A 169 -16.15 6.08 -28.44
CA GLY A 169 -16.62 7.44 -28.12
C GLY A 169 -15.99 8.06 -26.86
N SER A 170 -15.21 7.30 -26.07
CA SER A 170 -14.51 7.84 -24.89
C SER A 170 -13.08 8.27 -25.17
N TYR A 171 -12.56 9.11 -24.28
CA TYR A 171 -11.19 9.63 -24.30
C TYR A 171 -10.41 9.25 -23.05
N VAL A 172 -9.10 9.11 -23.23
CA VAL A 172 -8.12 9.16 -22.14
C VAL A 172 -7.26 10.41 -22.34
N VAL A 173 -6.86 11.06 -21.25
CA VAL A 173 -5.86 12.14 -21.30
C VAL A 173 -4.61 11.67 -20.58
N VAL A 174 -3.52 11.55 -21.34
CA VAL A 174 -2.21 11.16 -20.80
C VAL A 174 -1.40 12.42 -20.51
N ILE A 175 -0.82 12.48 -19.32
CA ILE A 175 -0.05 13.60 -18.80
C ILE A 175 1.34 13.10 -18.43
N ALA A 176 2.37 13.64 -19.06
CA ALA A 176 3.76 13.31 -18.74
C ALA A 176 4.69 14.47 -19.11
N ASP A 177 5.89 14.47 -18.57
CA ASP A 177 6.96 15.36 -19.03
C ASP A 177 7.98 14.56 -19.86
N LEU A 178 8.06 14.86 -21.15
CA LEU A 178 8.93 14.15 -22.09
C LEU A 178 10.42 14.29 -21.75
N GLU A 179 10.85 15.47 -21.30
CA GLU A 179 12.23 15.69 -20.88
C GLU A 179 12.54 14.87 -19.62
N TYR A 180 11.64 14.89 -18.63
CA TYR A 180 11.81 14.06 -17.43
C TYR A 180 11.88 12.57 -17.76
N VAL A 181 10.93 12.08 -18.57
CA VAL A 181 10.84 10.65 -18.95
C VAL A 181 12.08 10.21 -19.73
N SER A 182 12.67 11.09 -20.57
CA SER A 182 13.90 10.79 -21.30
C SER A 182 15.12 10.59 -20.39
N THR A 183 15.10 11.15 -19.18
CA THR A 183 16.23 11.07 -18.24
C THR A 183 16.22 9.82 -17.34
N ILE A 184 15.23 8.94 -17.52
CA ILE A 184 15.03 7.77 -16.66
C ILE A 184 14.85 6.49 -17.49
N THR A 185 15.42 5.39 -16.99
CA THR A 185 15.38 4.07 -17.66
C THR A 185 15.08 2.96 -16.64
N PRO A 186 13.92 2.98 -15.98
CA PRO A 186 13.59 1.99 -14.96
C PRO A 186 13.46 0.58 -15.56
N ARG A 187 14.00 -0.43 -14.88
CA ARG A 187 13.78 -1.85 -15.21
C ARG A 187 12.49 -2.41 -14.60
N THR A 188 11.98 -1.72 -13.59
CA THR A 188 10.76 -2.11 -12.87
C THR A 188 9.77 -0.96 -12.94
N LEU A 189 8.56 -1.25 -13.43
CA LEU A 189 7.42 -0.33 -13.37
C LEU A 189 6.42 -0.78 -12.30
N THR A 190 5.74 0.18 -11.69
CA THR A 190 4.56 -0.07 -10.85
C THR A 190 3.41 0.75 -11.40
N ILE A 191 2.28 0.11 -11.70
CA ILE A 191 1.12 0.76 -12.30
C ILE A 191 -0.11 0.46 -11.45
N ASP A 192 -0.82 1.51 -11.06
CA ASP A 192 -2.05 1.43 -10.28
C ASP A 192 -2.95 2.61 -10.62
N ALA A 193 -4.24 2.49 -10.32
CA ALA A 193 -5.23 3.48 -10.70
C ALA A 193 -6.24 3.73 -9.56
N THR A 194 -6.42 5.01 -9.21
CA THR A 194 -7.24 5.47 -8.07
C THR A 194 -8.48 6.27 -8.52
N PHE A 195 -9.47 6.35 -7.64
CA PHE A 195 -10.74 7.08 -7.86
C PHE A 195 -10.83 8.38 -7.06
N GLU A 196 -10.13 8.47 -5.94
CA GLU A 196 -10.42 9.49 -4.92
C GLU A 196 -9.97 10.90 -5.32
N VAL A 197 -8.94 10.98 -6.17
CA VAL A 197 -8.32 12.24 -6.63
C VAL A 197 -8.80 12.67 -8.01
N CYS A 198 -9.70 11.90 -8.61
CA CYS A 198 -10.30 12.17 -9.92
C CYS A 198 -11.18 13.43 -9.88
N PRO A 199 -10.94 14.44 -10.75
CA PRO A 199 -11.86 15.55 -10.90
C PRO A 199 -13.27 15.07 -11.22
N LYS A 200 -14.33 15.74 -10.74
CA LYS A 200 -15.71 15.38 -11.14
C LYS A 200 -16.08 15.89 -12.53
N ILE A 201 -15.50 17.02 -12.91
CA ILE A 201 -15.74 17.71 -14.18
C ILE A 201 -14.38 18.09 -14.77
N PRO A 202 -14.06 17.67 -16.02
CA PRO A 202 -14.87 16.84 -16.91
C PRO A 202 -15.03 15.41 -16.39
N THR A 203 -16.04 14.67 -16.85
CA THR A 203 -16.32 13.31 -16.39
C THR A 203 -15.09 12.43 -16.59
N ASN A 204 -14.54 11.90 -15.51
CA ASN A 204 -13.52 10.86 -15.54
C ASN A 204 -13.80 9.88 -14.40
N ARG A 205 -13.47 8.61 -14.63
CA ARG A 205 -13.79 7.50 -13.75
C ARG A 205 -12.58 6.99 -13.00
N GLN A 206 -11.38 7.14 -13.54
CA GLN A 206 -10.19 6.59 -12.91
C GLN A 206 -8.96 7.41 -13.30
N PHE A 207 -8.03 7.54 -12.35
CA PHE A 207 -6.76 8.21 -12.51
C PHE A 207 -5.63 7.19 -12.36
N LEU A 208 -4.97 6.88 -13.47
CA LEU A 208 -3.90 5.90 -13.55
C LEU A 208 -2.54 6.58 -13.35
N THR A 209 -1.67 5.95 -12.57
CA THR A 209 -0.30 6.39 -12.33
C THR A 209 0.67 5.31 -12.81
N ILE A 210 1.68 5.71 -13.57
CA ILE A 210 2.83 4.88 -13.94
C ILE A 210 4.03 5.39 -13.14
N MET A 211 4.59 4.53 -12.29
CA MET A 211 5.82 4.80 -11.54
C MET A 211 6.94 3.90 -12.04
N GLY A 212 8.18 4.37 -12.00
CA GLY A 212 9.35 3.55 -12.27
C GLY A 212 10.35 3.59 -11.13
N ASN A 213 10.99 2.45 -10.92
CA ASN A 213 11.97 2.26 -9.87
C ASN A 213 13.36 2.75 -10.32
N LEU A 214 13.93 3.69 -9.57
CA LEU A 214 15.29 4.23 -9.75
C LEU A 214 16.03 4.12 -8.41
N ASN A 215 17.12 3.36 -8.37
CA ASN A 215 17.94 3.16 -7.17
C ASN A 215 17.09 2.81 -5.93
N ASP A 216 16.25 1.78 -6.04
CA ASP A 216 15.32 1.31 -5.00
C ASP A 216 14.25 2.35 -4.56
N THR A 217 14.03 3.39 -5.35
CA THR A 217 12.98 4.39 -5.12
C THR A 217 12.03 4.48 -6.31
N ASP A 218 10.75 4.26 -6.07
CA ASP A 218 9.73 4.48 -7.10
C ASP A 218 9.37 5.97 -7.21
N LEU A 219 9.51 6.51 -8.42
CA LEU A 219 9.09 7.87 -8.78
C LEU A 219 7.98 7.82 -9.83
N PRO A 220 6.98 8.71 -9.77
CA PRO A 220 5.98 8.78 -10.83
C PRO A 220 6.60 9.32 -12.12
N ILE A 221 6.11 8.81 -13.25
CA ILE A 221 6.63 9.06 -14.60
C ILE A 221 5.57 9.68 -15.48
N ALA A 222 4.39 9.09 -15.46
CA ALA A 222 3.26 9.50 -16.28
C ALA A 222 1.96 9.21 -15.54
N TRP A 223 0.92 9.92 -15.95
CA TRP A 223 -0.41 9.78 -15.41
C TRP A 223 -1.45 9.76 -16.53
N ALA A 224 -2.63 9.22 -16.26
CA ALA A 224 -3.75 9.30 -17.19
C ALA A 224 -5.10 9.48 -16.50
N LEU A 225 -5.90 10.42 -16.99
CA LEU A 225 -7.33 10.51 -16.68
C LEU A 225 -8.11 9.67 -17.70
N MET A 226 -9.01 8.81 -17.23
CA MET A 226 -9.79 7.93 -18.09
C MET A 226 -11.29 8.12 -17.89
N GLU A 227 -12.05 8.31 -18.97
CA GLU A 227 -13.52 8.43 -18.94
C GLU A 227 -14.22 7.11 -18.58
N LYS A 228 -13.60 5.96 -18.85
CA LYS A 228 -14.14 4.64 -18.54
C LYS A 228 -13.09 3.75 -17.87
N LYS A 229 -13.56 2.87 -16.97
CA LYS A 229 -12.78 1.78 -16.39
C LYS A 229 -12.93 0.54 -17.27
N ASN A 230 -12.11 0.43 -18.32
CA ASN A 230 -12.10 -0.74 -19.19
C ASN A 230 -10.71 -1.01 -19.76
N SER A 231 -10.50 -2.24 -20.26
CA SER A 231 -9.22 -2.67 -20.80
C SER A 231 -8.78 -1.84 -22.00
N ARG A 232 -9.71 -1.36 -22.84
CA ARG A 232 -9.39 -0.51 -24.01
C ARG A 232 -8.77 0.83 -23.62
N SER A 233 -9.26 1.45 -22.55
CA SER A 233 -8.72 2.71 -22.04
C SER A 233 -7.31 2.52 -21.48
N CYS A 234 -7.11 1.46 -20.68
CA CYS A 234 -5.79 1.11 -20.15
C CYS A 234 -4.80 0.81 -21.29
N LEU A 235 -5.24 0.05 -22.29
CA LEU A 235 -4.45 -0.27 -23.49
C LEU A 235 -4.03 0.98 -24.23
N ARG A 236 -4.97 1.91 -24.48
CA ARG A 236 -4.64 3.14 -25.19
C ARG A 236 -3.59 3.97 -24.46
N VAL A 237 -3.67 4.04 -23.12
CA VAL A 237 -2.67 4.73 -22.30
C VAL A 237 -1.31 4.07 -22.41
N LEU A 238 -1.23 2.74 -22.24
CA LEU A 238 0.05 2.02 -22.23
C LEU A 238 0.70 1.91 -23.60
N GLU A 239 -0.07 1.79 -24.67
CA GLU A 239 0.43 1.87 -26.05
C GLU A 239 1.06 3.24 -26.31
N TYR A 240 0.37 4.33 -25.96
CA TYR A 240 0.89 5.68 -26.14
C TYR A 240 2.14 5.91 -25.27
N PHE A 241 2.14 5.40 -24.04
CA PHE A 241 3.31 5.44 -23.18
C PHE A 241 4.52 4.74 -23.83
N LYS A 242 4.34 3.50 -24.31
CA LYS A 242 5.42 2.72 -24.94
C LYS A 242 5.87 3.29 -26.28
N THR A 243 4.97 3.83 -27.10
CA THR A 243 5.31 4.22 -28.49
C THR A 243 5.74 5.66 -28.61
N VAL A 244 5.21 6.57 -27.77
CA VAL A 244 5.42 8.01 -27.91
C VAL A 244 6.17 8.60 -26.71
N LEU A 245 5.72 8.33 -25.48
CA LEU A 245 6.30 8.98 -24.30
C LEU A 245 7.65 8.40 -23.88
N ALA A 246 7.77 7.07 -23.95
CA ALA A 246 8.86 6.32 -23.33
C ALA A 246 9.31 5.10 -24.16
N PRO A 247 9.61 5.24 -25.47
CA PRO A 247 10.03 4.11 -26.32
C PRO A 247 11.32 3.42 -25.84
N HIS A 248 12.14 4.13 -25.08
CA HIS A 248 13.37 3.61 -24.48
C HIS A 248 13.12 2.77 -23.21
N ILE A 249 11.97 2.90 -22.55
CA ILE A 249 11.66 2.16 -21.31
C ILE A 249 11.15 0.77 -21.65
N ASN A 250 12.02 -0.23 -21.44
CA ASN A 250 11.72 -1.65 -21.64
C ASN A 250 11.87 -2.39 -20.29
N PRO A 251 10.80 -2.46 -19.49
CA PRO A 251 10.85 -3.04 -18.15
C PRO A 251 11.00 -4.56 -18.22
N SER A 252 11.80 -5.14 -17.31
CA SER A 252 11.86 -6.58 -17.08
C SER A 252 10.78 -7.05 -16.11
N THR A 253 10.23 -6.16 -15.29
CA THR A 253 9.18 -6.46 -14.32
C THR A 253 8.16 -5.34 -14.24
N VAL A 254 6.87 -5.70 -14.18
CA VAL A 254 5.77 -4.76 -13.97
C VAL A 254 4.95 -5.21 -12.78
N HIS A 255 4.90 -4.37 -11.74
CA HIS A 255 4.07 -4.58 -10.57
C HIS A 255 2.67 -4.00 -10.80
N LEU A 256 1.66 -4.82 -10.55
CA LEU A 256 0.25 -4.46 -10.70
C LEU A 256 -0.55 -4.88 -9.46
N ASP A 257 -1.72 -4.27 -9.30
CA ASP A 257 -2.79 -4.87 -8.51
C ASP A 257 -3.42 -6.06 -9.28
N PHE A 258 -4.50 -6.64 -8.73
CA PHE A 258 -5.20 -7.76 -9.38
C PHE A 258 -6.27 -7.30 -10.39
N GLU A 259 -6.18 -6.08 -10.91
CA GLU A 259 -7.13 -5.60 -11.91
C GLU A 259 -6.89 -6.28 -13.28
N ARG A 260 -7.82 -7.15 -13.67
CA ARG A 260 -7.77 -7.92 -14.93
C ARG A 260 -7.54 -7.04 -16.17
N ALA A 261 -8.12 -5.83 -16.19
CA ALA A 261 -7.97 -4.91 -17.31
C ALA A 261 -6.51 -4.45 -17.49
N LEU A 262 -5.83 -4.09 -16.40
CA LEU A 262 -4.43 -3.68 -16.41
C LEU A 262 -3.51 -4.85 -16.74
N ARG A 263 -3.77 -6.01 -16.13
CA ARG A 263 -2.99 -7.24 -16.41
C ARG A 263 -2.97 -7.56 -17.90
N ASN A 264 -4.15 -7.76 -18.49
CA ASN A 264 -4.25 -8.13 -19.91
C ASN A 264 -3.59 -7.09 -20.82
N THR A 265 -3.66 -5.82 -20.42
CA THR A 265 -3.04 -4.74 -21.17
C THR A 265 -1.52 -4.82 -21.11
N VAL A 266 -0.95 -5.02 -19.91
CA VAL A 266 0.49 -5.13 -19.74
C VAL A 266 1.04 -6.37 -20.44
N GLU A 267 0.35 -7.52 -20.36
CA GLU A 267 0.71 -8.73 -21.11
C GLU A 267 0.79 -8.45 -22.62
N HIS A 268 -0.14 -7.64 -23.14
CA HIS A 268 -0.15 -7.27 -24.55
C HIS A 268 0.97 -6.27 -24.93
N VAL A 269 1.17 -5.23 -24.12
CA VAL A 269 2.12 -4.14 -24.43
C VAL A 269 3.57 -4.54 -24.12
N TYR A 270 3.81 -5.32 -23.07
CA TYR A 270 5.12 -5.78 -22.62
C TYR A 270 5.12 -7.31 -22.44
N PRO A 271 5.01 -8.09 -23.53
CA PRO A 271 4.86 -9.56 -23.45
C PRO A 271 6.05 -10.27 -22.81
N ASN A 272 7.23 -9.66 -22.85
CA ASN A 272 8.46 -10.21 -22.26
C ASN A 272 8.69 -9.75 -20.81
N ALA A 273 7.87 -8.82 -20.29
CA ALA A 273 8.01 -8.36 -18.93
C ALA A 273 7.31 -9.33 -17.98
N ARG A 274 7.97 -9.65 -16.86
CA ARG A 274 7.35 -10.46 -15.81
C ARG A 274 6.32 -9.61 -15.06
N ILE A 275 5.07 -10.04 -15.09
CA ILE A 275 4.00 -9.39 -14.33
C ILE A 275 4.01 -9.96 -12.91
N VAL A 276 4.09 -9.06 -11.94
CA VAL A 276 4.10 -9.41 -10.52
C VAL A 276 2.91 -8.75 -9.86
N HIS A 277 1.97 -9.55 -9.41
CA HIS A 277 0.93 -9.02 -8.57
C HIS A 277 1.42 -8.83 -7.13
N CYS A 278 0.88 -7.82 -6.46
CA CYS A 278 1.28 -7.48 -5.10
C CYS A 278 0.91 -8.56 -4.06
N TYR A 279 1.89 -9.04 -3.29
CA TYR A 279 1.70 -10.02 -2.21
C TYR A 279 0.70 -9.54 -1.16
N PHE A 280 0.71 -8.25 -0.84
CA PHE A 280 -0.24 -7.68 0.13
C PHE A 280 -1.68 -7.78 -0.35
N HIS A 281 -1.94 -7.58 -1.65
CA HIS A 281 -3.28 -7.76 -2.20
C HIS A 281 -3.71 -9.23 -2.19
N TYR A 282 -2.80 -10.18 -2.42
CA TYR A 282 -3.07 -11.61 -2.21
C TYR A 282 -3.51 -11.85 -0.76
N LEU A 283 -2.69 -11.42 0.22
CA LEU A 283 -3.01 -11.57 1.64
C LEU A 283 -4.36 -10.93 2.01
N GLN A 284 -4.64 -9.73 1.53
CA GLN A 284 -5.92 -9.07 1.74
C GLN A 284 -7.09 -9.87 1.19
N LYS A 285 -6.95 -10.51 0.01
CA LYS A 285 -8.01 -11.36 -0.56
C LYS A 285 -8.22 -12.63 0.24
N ILE A 286 -7.15 -13.29 0.69
CA ILE A 286 -7.22 -14.47 1.57
C ILE A 286 -7.90 -14.11 2.91
N ILE A 287 -7.62 -12.92 3.47
CA ILE A 287 -8.30 -12.39 4.67
C ILE A 287 -9.77 -12.07 4.38
N TYR A 288 -10.04 -11.35 3.30
CA TYR A 288 -11.38 -10.89 2.94
C TYR A 288 -12.35 -12.03 2.66
N ILE A 289 -11.90 -13.08 1.97
CA ILE A 289 -12.73 -14.22 1.60
C ILE A 289 -13.08 -15.07 2.81
N ARG A 290 -12.16 -15.21 3.76
CA ARG A 290 -12.49 -15.81 5.05
C ARG A 290 -13.55 -15.00 5.80
N LEU A 291 -13.56 -13.68 5.65
CA LEU A 291 -14.54 -12.76 6.26
C LEU A 291 -15.82 -12.56 5.43
N ARG A 292 -16.14 -13.39 4.43
CA ARG A 292 -17.33 -13.13 3.58
C ARG A 292 -18.22 -14.35 3.32
N PHE A 293 -17.73 -15.57 3.45
CA PHE A 293 -18.55 -16.73 3.06
C PHE A 293 -19.51 -17.18 4.17
N ALA A 294 -20.60 -16.45 4.26
CA ALA A 294 -21.90 -16.97 4.61
C ALA A 294 -22.92 -16.47 3.59
N LEU A 295 -23.44 -17.40 2.78
CA LEU A 295 -24.57 -17.22 1.86
C LEU A 295 -24.26 -16.47 0.55
N ILE A 296 -23.81 -17.23 -0.46
CA ILE A 296 -24.34 -17.04 -1.81
C ILE A 296 -25.56 -17.98 -1.90
N ASP A 297 -26.75 -17.43 -1.64
CA ASP A 297 -27.89 -17.56 -2.55
C ASP A 297 -29.03 -16.61 -2.14
N PHE A 298 -29.54 -15.91 -3.16
CA PHE A 298 -30.90 -15.36 -3.27
C PHE A 298 -31.46 -14.44 -2.17
N PHE A 299 -31.00 -13.19 -1.98
CA PHE A 299 -31.85 -12.03 -1.59
C PHE A 299 -31.15 -10.68 -1.80
N ASN A 300 -31.87 -9.74 -2.41
CA ASN A 300 -31.39 -8.42 -2.90
C ASN A 300 -31.51 -7.30 -1.85
N SER A 301 -30.74 -7.32 -0.75
CA SER A 301 -30.50 -6.08 0.01
C SER A 301 -29.09 -5.96 0.60
N LYS A 302 -28.38 -4.89 0.21
CA LYS A 302 -27.00 -4.57 0.62
C LYS A 302 -26.83 -4.31 2.13
N ALA A 303 -27.90 -3.92 2.81
CA ALA A 303 -27.86 -3.51 4.21
C ALA A 303 -27.93 -4.69 5.19
N LEU A 304 -28.72 -5.72 4.88
CA LEU A 304 -28.87 -6.92 5.71
C LEU A 304 -27.61 -7.81 5.61
N ARG A 305 -27.02 -7.94 4.42
CA ARG A 305 -25.71 -8.59 4.16
C ARG A 305 -24.61 -8.10 5.11
N LYS A 306 -24.49 -6.78 5.27
CA LYS A 306 -23.39 -6.17 6.04
C LYS A 306 -23.47 -6.46 7.54
N ARG A 307 -24.65 -6.83 8.07
CA ARG A 307 -24.88 -7.02 9.51
C ARG A 307 -24.74 -8.49 9.91
N LEU A 308 -25.27 -9.42 9.10
CA LEU A 308 -25.10 -10.87 9.28
C LEU A 308 -23.65 -11.32 9.02
N ASP A 309 -23.00 -10.83 7.96
CA ASP A 309 -21.58 -11.11 7.69
C ASP A 309 -20.72 -10.72 8.91
N ARG A 310 -20.95 -9.53 9.49
CA ARG A 310 -20.18 -9.03 10.65
C ARG A 310 -20.32 -9.89 11.91
N GLN A 311 -21.48 -10.49 12.16
CA GLN A 311 -21.69 -11.32 13.35
C GLN A 311 -21.06 -12.70 13.19
N LYS A 312 -21.27 -13.38 12.06
CA LYS A 312 -20.66 -14.69 11.79
C LYS A 312 -19.13 -14.59 11.68
N ASN A 313 -18.61 -13.55 11.02
CA ASN A 313 -17.17 -13.27 10.96
C ASN A 313 -16.54 -13.08 12.34
N ARG A 314 -17.27 -12.49 13.30
CA ARG A 314 -16.74 -12.24 14.65
C ARG A 314 -16.65 -13.54 15.46
N ALA A 315 -17.59 -14.46 15.28
CA ALA A 315 -17.59 -15.77 15.92
C ALA A 315 -16.49 -16.68 15.36
N GLU A 316 -16.39 -16.79 14.03
CA GLU A 316 -15.36 -17.62 13.37
C GLU A 316 -13.95 -17.07 13.57
N MET A 317 -13.78 -15.74 13.65
CA MET A 317 -12.48 -15.14 14.02
C MET A 317 -12.14 -15.33 15.49
N ALA A 318 -13.14 -15.45 16.38
CA ALA A 318 -12.90 -15.81 17.77
C ALA A 318 -12.46 -17.28 17.87
N GLU A 319 -13.12 -18.18 17.14
CA GLU A 319 -12.76 -19.60 17.04
C GLU A 319 -11.34 -19.78 16.48
N LEU A 320 -10.99 -19.09 15.39
CA LEU A 320 -9.64 -19.16 14.81
C LEU A 320 -8.57 -18.57 15.74
N LYS A 321 -8.90 -17.57 16.56
CA LYS A 321 -7.94 -16.93 17.48
C LYS A 321 -7.45 -17.88 18.57
N ASP A 322 -8.27 -18.84 18.96
CA ASP A 322 -7.93 -19.82 20.01
C ASP A 322 -7.60 -21.21 19.43
N TRP A 323 -7.57 -21.35 18.10
CA TRP A 323 -7.26 -22.60 17.39
C TRP A 323 -5.89 -22.57 16.70
N ASP A 324 -4.86 -23.02 17.43
CA ASP A 324 -3.45 -23.00 16.97
C ASP A 324 -3.25 -23.77 15.63
N GLN A 325 -3.92 -24.92 15.43
CA GLN A 325 -3.80 -25.71 14.19
C GLN A 325 -4.45 -25.00 12.98
N GLY A 326 -5.62 -24.37 13.17
CA GLY A 326 -6.26 -23.57 12.13
C GLY A 326 -5.42 -22.35 11.72
N GLN A 327 -4.77 -21.69 12.68
CA GLN A 327 -3.83 -20.60 12.39
C GLN A 327 -2.63 -21.08 11.59
N ASN A 328 -2.09 -22.25 11.91
CA ASN A 328 -0.97 -22.84 11.17
C ASN A 328 -1.35 -23.13 9.72
N PHE A 329 -2.49 -23.79 9.50
CA PHE A 329 -3.00 -24.06 8.16
C PHE A 329 -3.18 -22.76 7.36
N TYR A 330 -3.80 -21.75 7.97
CA TYR A 330 -4.03 -20.46 7.33
C TYR A 330 -2.73 -19.73 6.97
N ARG A 331 -1.72 -19.74 7.86
CA ARG A 331 -0.40 -19.14 7.57
C ARG A 331 0.35 -19.87 6.47
N LYS A 332 0.23 -21.19 6.37
CA LYS A 332 0.80 -21.96 5.24
C LYS A 332 0.16 -21.56 3.91
N LEU A 333 -1.15 -21.33 3.87
CA LEU A 333 -1.81 -20.77 2.69
C LEU A 333 -1.30 -19.36 2.35
N MET A 334 -1.13 -18.48 3.35
CA MET A 334 -0.54 -17.15 3.16
C MET A 334 0.92 -17.18 2.65
N ALA A 335 1.64 -18.28 2.89
CA ALA A 335 3.02 -18.47 2.50
C ALA A 335 3.20 -19.02 1.07
N LEU A 336 2.14 -19.51 0.40
CA LEU A 336 2.25 -20.09 -0.95
C LEU A 336 2.97 -19.17 -1.94
N PRO A 337 2.68 -17.86 -2.04
CA PRO A 337 3.38 -16.98 -2.98
C PRO A 337 4.88 -16.81 -2.70
N LEU A 338 5.38 -17.24 -1.54
CA LEU A 338 6.78 -17.16 -1.17
C LEU A 338 7.60 -18.31 -1.78
N LEU A 339 6.96 -19.30 -2.41
CA LEU A 339 7.60 -20.42 -3.10
C LEU A 339 7.77 -20.15 -4.61
N PRO A 340 8.68 -20.86 -5.30
CA PRO A 340 8.73 -20.89 -6.75
C PRO A 340 7.39 -21.30 -7.36
N ALA A 341 7.10 -20.85 -8.58
CA ALA A 341 5.80 -21.06 -9.22
C ALA A 341 5.48 -22.55 -9.39
N GLU A 342 6.49 -23.33 -9.74
CA GLU A 342 6.47 -24.79 -9.91
C GLU A 342 6.10 -25.53 -8.62
N ASP A 343 6.47 -24.99 -7.46
CA ASP A 343 6.27 -25.63 -6.16
C ASP A 343 4.96 -25.21 -5.48
N MET A 344 4.28 -24.18 -5.97
CA MET A 344 3.05 -23.66 -5.35
C MET A 344 1.86 -24.63 -5.40
N ILE A 345 1.69 -25.37 -6.51
CA ILE A 345 0.64 -26.38 -6.65
C ILE A 345 0.95 -27.62 -5.79
N PRO A 346 2.18 -28.20 -5.83
CA PRO A 346 2.60 -29.22 -4.88
C PRO A 346 2.41 -28.80 -3.42
N ALA A 347 2.87 -27.60 -3.06
CA ALA A 347 2.71 -27.03 -1.72
C ALA A 347 1.25 -26.94 -1.27
N PHE A 348 0.37 -26.43 -2.14
CA PHE A 348 -1.06 -26.37 -1.83
C PHE A 348 -1.67 -27.75 -1.62
N THR A 349 -1.28 -28.73 -2.45
CA THR A 349 -1.72 -30.12 -2.31
C THR A 349 -1.27 -30.74 -1.00
N ILE A 350 0.00 -30.53 -0.60
CA ILE A 350 0.55 -30.96 0.69
C ILE A 350 -0.23 -30.34 1.83
N VAL A 351 -0.49 -29.02 1.79
CA VAL A 351 -1.25 -28.32 2.83
C VAL A 351 -2.68 -28.86 2.93
N LYS A 352 -3.35 -29.06 1.80
CA LYS A 352 -4.73 -29.56 1.71
C LYS A 352 -4.85 -31.00 2.23
N ASN A 353 -3.97 -31.90 1.80
CA ASN A 353 -4.04 -33.32 2.15
C ASN A 353 -3.65 -33.60 3.61
N ASN A 354 -2.82 -32.74 4.20
CA ASN A 354 -2.43 -32.85 5.61
C ASN A 354 -3.39 -32.13 6.56
N ALA A 355 -4.45 -31.50 6.06
CA ALA A 355 -5.45 -30.85 6.88
C ALA A 355 -6.38 -31.91 7.49
N SER A 356 -6.62 -31.81 8.80
CA SER A 356 -7.62 -32.63 9.47
C SER A 356 -9.04 -32.32 8.94
N PRO A 357 -10.01 -33.23 9.11
CA PRO A 357 -11.36 -33.05 8.55
C PRO A 357 -12.07 -31.76 9.02
N ASP A 358 -11.83 -31.35 10.26
CA ASP A 358 -12.30 -30.08 10.84
C ASP A 358 -11.67 -28.85 10.18
N ILE A 359 -10.35 -28.85 9.92
CA ILE A 359 -9.65 -27.80 9.15
C ILE A 359 -10.20 -27.74 7.73
N THR A 360 -10.29 -28.88 7.06
CA THR A 360 -10.79 -28.97 5.69
C THR A 360 -12.22 -28.45 5.59
N SER A 361 -13.09 -28.85 6.53
CA SER A 361 -14.46 -28.36 6.61
C SER A 361 -14.52 -26.85 6.87
N PHE A 362 -13.77 -26.35 7.84
CA PHE A 362 -13.76 -24.93 8.22
C PHE A 362 -13.21 -24.01 7.12
N PHE A 363 -12.23 -24.47 6.35
CA PHE A 363 -11.60 -23.70 5.27
C PHE A 363 -12.06 -24.10 3.86
N ASN A 364 -13.09 -24.93 3.71
CA ASN A 364 -13.52 -25.48 2.41
C ASN A 364 -13.68 -24.42 1.32
N ASP A 365 -14.36 -23.32 1.63
CA ASP A 365 -14.56 -22.21 0.67
C ASP A 365 -13.25 -21.51 0.28
N LEU A 366 -12.35 -21.34 1.25
CA LEU A 366 -11.04 -20.73 1.01
C LEU A 366 -10.15 -21.64 0.17
N ILE A 367 -10.13 -22.94 0.46
CA ILE A 367 -9.43 -23.97 -0.30
C ILE A 367 -9.92 -23.94 -1.75
N GLY A 368 -11.23 -24.05 -1.97
CA GLY A 368 -11.82 -24.02 -3.30
C GLY A 368 -11.62 -22.70 -4.04
N TYR A 369 -11.53 -21.57 -3.33
CA TYR A 369 -11.19 -20.28 -3.93
C TYR A 369 -9.73 -20.21 -4.37
N ILE A 370 -8.78 -20.64 -3.53
CA ILE A 370 -7.35 -20.67 -3.87
C ILE A 370 -7.13 -21.58 -5.07
N GLU A 371 -7.70 -22.79 -5.06
CA GLU A 371 -7.56 -23.77 -6.13
C GLU A 371 -8.10 -23.24 -7.46
N ARG A 372 -9.35 -22.78 -7.51
CA ARG A 372 -9.98 -22.33 -8.75
C ARG A 372 -9.44 -20.99 -9.25
N TRP A 373 -9.35 -19.99 -8.38
CA TRP A 373 -9.00 -18.64 -8.79
C TRP A 373 -7.50 -18.41 -8.84
N TRP A 374 -6.78 -18.69 -7.75
CA TRP A 374 -5.36 -18.35 -7.67
C TRP A 374 -4.50 -19.31 -8.44
N LEU A 375 -4.67 -20.61 -8.23
CA LEU A 375 -3.88 -21.64 -8.90
C LEU A 375 -4.38 -21.90 -10.32
N GLY A 376 -5.70 -21.87 -10.55
CA GLY A 376 -6.31 -22.08 -11.87
C GLY A 376 -6.28 -20.85 -12.78
N VAL A 377 -6.97 -19.76 -12.40
CA VAL A 377 -7.18 -18.59 -13.28
C VAL A 377 -5.98 -17.63 -13.29
N VAL A 378 -5.49 -17.24 -12.11
CA VAL A 378 -4.36 -16.29 -11.99
C VAL A 378 -3.06 -16.97 -12.38
N ARG A 379 -2.89 -18.23 -11.96
CA ARG A 379 -1.72 -19.11 -12.11
C ARG A 379 -0.48 -18.70 -11.31
N PRO A 380 0.28 -19.64 -10.72
CA PRO A 380 1.43 -19.39 -9.84
C PRO A 380 2.46 -18.38 -10.36
N GLU A 381 2.77 -18.41 -11.67
CA GLU A 381 3.82 -17.60 -12.30
C GLU A 381 3.55 -16.09 -12.18
N ASN A 382 2.27 -15.71 -11.99
CA ASN A 382 1.84 -14.31 -11.98
C ASN A 382 1.75 -13.70 -10.58
N PHE A 383 1.76 -14.54 -9.52
CA PHE A 383 1.66 -14.05 -8.15
C PHE A 383 2.70 -14.60 -7.18
N THR A 384 3.62 -15.46 -7.65
CA THR A 384 4.84 -15.76 -6.89
C THR A 384 5.68 -14.49 -6.69
N VAL A 385 6.16 -14.33 -5.46
CA VAL A 385 7.11 -13.31 -5.05
C VAL A 385 8.43 -13.91 -4.57
N TYR A 386 8.68 -15.18 -4.91
CA TYR A 386 9.95 -15.86 -4.64
C TYR A 386 11.14 -15.07 -5.16
N ARG A 387 12.13 -14.85 -4.28
CA ARG A 387 13.36 -14.08 -4.54
C ARG A 387 13.14 -12.64 -5.03
N LEU A 388 11.97 -12.06 -4.79
CA LEU A 388 11.72 -10.65 -5.12
C LEU A 388 12.15 -9.73 -4.00
N ARG A 389 12.98 -8.74 -4.37
CA ARG A 389 13.40 -7.63 -3.49
C ARG A 389 12.19 -6.81 -3.02
N THR A 390 11.25 -6.53 -3.91
CA THR A 390 10.03 -5.76 -3.61
C THR A 390 8.79 -6.63 -3.80
N ARG A 391 8.09 -6.93 -2.70
CA ARG A 391 6.92 -7.84 -2.66
C ARG A 391 5.58 -7.10 -2.54
N VAL A 392 5.62 -5.83 -2.15
CA VAL A 392 4.44 -5.02 -1.79
C VAL A 392 4.43 -3.69 -2.52
N SER A 393 3.26 -3.27 -3.01
CA SER A 393 2.96 -1.99 -3.68
C SER A 393 3.00 -0.78 -2.75
N ASN A 394 3.77 -0.83 -1.66
CA ASN A 394 3.79 0.22 -0.64
C ASN A 394 4.10 1.61 -1.22
N ALA A 395 4.93 1.68 -2.26
CA ALA A 395 5.35 2.93 -2.85
C ALA A 395 4.21 3.62 -3.62
N ILE A 396 3.46 2.90 -4.45
CA ILE A 396 2.35 3.50 -5.21
C ILE A 396 1.15 3.80 -4.31
N GLU A 397 0.88 2.97 -3.28
CA GLU A 397 -0.11 3.28 -2.26
C GLU A 397 0.28 4.51 -1.43
N ALA A 398 1.57 4.64 -1.07
CA ALA A 398 2.09 5.83 -0.43
C ALA A 398 1.95 7.06 -1.34
N TYR A 399 2.23 6.91 -2.62
CA TYR A 399 2.05 7.97 -3.60
C TYR A 399 0.58 8.37 -3.74
N HIS A 400 -0.35 7.43 -3.76
CA HIS A 400 -1.79 7.70 -3.75
C HIS A 400 -2.23 8.46 -2.49
N ARG A 401 -1.67 8.15 -1.32
CA ARG A 401 -1.89 8.97 -0.10
C ARG A 401 -1.34 10.38 -0.24
N VAL A 402 -0.16 10.54 -0.87
CA VAL A 402 0.41 11.86 -1.16
C VAL A 402 -0.46 12.65 -2.14
N LEU A 403 -0.96 11.99 -3.20
CA LEU A 403 -1.92 12.57 -4.13
C LEU A 403 -3.15 13.06 -3.38
N LEU A 404 -3.80 12.21 -2.59
CA LEU A 404 -4.99 12.60 -1.83
C LEU A 404 -4.72 13.78 -0.89
N LYS A 405 -3.58 13.77 -0.19
CA LYS A 405 -3.21 14.85 0.74
C LYS A 405 -2.92 16.18 0.03
N ARG A 406 -2.29 16.15 -1.14
CA ARG A 406 -1.84 17.38 -1.85
C ARG A 406 -2.86 17.90 -2.86
N VAL A 407 -3.57 17.00 -3.53
CA VAL A 407 -4.55 17.30 -4.57
C VAL A 407 -5.95 17.48 -3.97
N GLY A 408 -6.26 16.76 -2.88
CA GLY A 408 -7.59 16.69 -2.30
C GLY A 408 -8.49 15.67 -2.99
N SER A 409 -9.65 15.39 -2.40
CA SER A 409 -10.64 14.51 -3.00
C SER A 409 -11.48 15.29 -4.02
N HIS A 410 -11.61 14.73 -5.22
CA HIS A 410 -12.43 15.28 -6.30
C HIS A 410 -12.24 16.78 -6.58
N PRO A 411 -11.00 17.24 -6.84
CA PRO A 411 -10.70 18.64 -7.12
C PRO A 411 -11.35 19.13 -8.43
N SER A 412 -11.34 20.45 -8.66
CA SER A 412 -11.52 20.95 -10.04
C SER A 412 -10.35 20.51 -10.92
N ILE A 413 -10.58 20.36 -12.23
CA ILE A 413 -9.52 19.97 -13.18
C ILE A 413 -8.31 20.93 -13.16
N TRP A 414 -8.54 22.21 -12.87
CA TRP A 414 -7.45 23.19 -12.75
C TRP A 414 -6.67 23.06 -11.43
N GLN A 415 -7.34 22.76 -10.31
CA GLN A 415 -6.70 22.40 -9.03
C GLN A 415 -5.85 21.15 -9.14
N PHE A 416 -6.41 20.15 -9.81
CA PHE A 416 -5.74 18.92 -10.14
C PHE A 416 -4.46 19.19 -10.95
N THR A 417 -4.56 19.96 -12.03
CA THR A 417 -3.43 20.25 -12.93
C THR A 417 -2.32 21.03 -12.23
N GLU A 418 -2.65 22.04 -11.42
CA GLU A 418 -1.65 22.79 -10.64
C GLU A 418 -0.96 21.89 -9.60
N SER A 419 -1.72 21.06 -8.90
CA SER A 419 -1.18 20.14 -7.89
C SER A 419 -0.28 19.08 -8.51
N LEU A 420 -0.64 18.56 -9.69
CA LEU A 420 0.17 17.60 -10.44
C LEU A 420 1.49 18.22 -10.89
N ARG A 421 1.49 19.50 -11.31
CA ARG A 421 2.74 20.24 -11.61
C ARG A 421 3.64 20.37 -10.40
N LYS A 422 3.08 20.71 -9.24
CA LYS A 422 3.82 20.79 -7.98
C LYS A 422 4.43 19.43 -7.60
N LEU A 423 3.72 18.33 -7.86
CA LEU A 423 4.23 16.98 -7.66
C LEU A 423 5.37 16.64 -8.64
N GLN A 424 5.25 17.01 -9.90
CA GLN A 424 6.31 16.81 -10.89
C GLN A 424 7.61 17.54 -10.53
N VAL A 425 7.53 18.77 -9.99
CA VAL A 425 8.71 19.48 -9.46
C VAL A 425 9.43 18.64 -8.38
N VAL A 426 8.67 18.02 -7.49
CA VAL A 426 9.23 17.14 -6.45
C VAL A 426 9.88 15.91 -7.09
N SER A 427 9.21 15.24 -8.03
CA SER A 427 9.76 14.07 -8.72
C SER A 427 11.05 14.38 -9.48
N TRP A 428 11.14 15.52 -10.16
CA TRP A 428 12.37 15.97 -10.80
C TRP A 428 13.50 16.23 -9.81
N THR A 429 13.18 16.86 -8.68
CA THR A 429 14.12 17.13 -7.59
C THR A 429 14.66 15.83 -7.01
N GLU A 430 13.78 14.86 -6.74
CA GLU A 430 14.14 13.56 -6.20
C GLU A 430 14.99 12.75 -7.19
N ARG A 431 14.63 12.71 -8.47
CA ARG A 431 15.43 12.09 -9.52
C ARG A 431 16.84 12.69 -9.58
N THR A 432 16.95 14.01 -9.49
CA THR A 432 18.25 14.71 -9.52
C THR A 432 19.09 14.41 -8.28
N ALA A 433 18.48 14.34 -7.10
CA ALA A 433 19.15 13.92 -5.87
C ALA A 433 19.64 12.46 -5.96
N LEU A 434 18.80 11.54 -6.45
CA LEU A 434 19.17 10.13 -6.65
C LEU A 434 20.32 9.96 -7.65
N ALA A 435 20.32 10.73 -8.75
CA ALA A 435 21.42 10.74 -9.72
C ALA A 435 22.75 11.22 -9.10
N ALA A 436 22.68 12.08 -8.09
CA ALA A 436 23.83 12.52 -7.30
C ALA A 436 24.16 11.60 -6.10
N GLY A 437 23.54 10.42 -6.01
CA GLY A 437 23.75 9.46 -4.93
C GLY A 437 23.16 9.88 -3.57
N ARG A 438 22.27 10.89 -3.56
CA ARG A 438 21.66 11.39 -2.31
C ARG A 438 20.33 10.65 -2.05
N PRO A 439 20.14 10.05 -0.87
CA PRO A 439 18.91 9.35 -0.56
C PRO A 439 17.73 10.32 -0.43
N VAL A 440 16.59 9.97 -1.03
CA VAL A 440 15.35 10.79 -1.02
C VAL A 440 14.24 10.18 -0.15
N ARG A 441 14.51 9.02 0.44
CA ARG A 441 13.64 8.32 1.37
C ARG A 441 14.41 8.04 2.66
N ARG A 442 13.68 7.94 3.76
CA ARG A 442 14.27 7.46 5.01
C ARG A 442 14.70 6.00 4.83
N PRO A 443 15.80 5.57 5.48
CA PRO A 443 16.15 4.16 5.54
C PRO A 443 14.98 3.32 6.04
N LYS A 444 14.85 2.09 5.54
CA LYS A 444 13.85 1.14 6.05
C LYS A 444 14.06 0.95 7.55
N ALA A 445 12.98 0.93 8.32
CA ALA A 445 13.08 0.65 9.75
C ALA A 445 13.65 -0.75 9.98
N THR A 446 14.46 -0.94 11.03
CA THR A 446 15.16 -2.19 11.36
C THR A 446 14.26 -3.42 11.35
N LYS A 447 13.00 -3.27 11.80
CA LYS A 447 12.02 -4.37 11.78
C LYS A 447 11.75 -4.93 10.37
N TYR A 448 11.77 -4.10 9.34
CA TYR A 448 11.53 -4.52 7.95
C TYR A 448 12.81 -5.12 7.34
N ILE A 449 13.98 -4.59 7.71
CA ILE A 449 15.28 -5.15 7.32
C ILE A 449 15.41 -6.58 7.86
N LYS A 450 15.18 -6.78 9.17
CA LYS A 450 15.17 -8.12 9.79
C LYS A 450 14.20 -9.09 9.13
N GLN A 451 12.99 -8.63 8.77
CA GLN A 451 12.02 -9.46 8.05
C GLN A 451 12.51 -9.87 6.64
N GLU A 452 13.21 -8.97 5.95
CA GLU A 452 13.84 -9.27 4.67
C GLU A 452 15.00 -10.25 4.83
N GLU A 453 15.85 -10.09 5.85
CA GLU A 453 16.96 -11.00 6.17
C GLU A 453 16.45 -12.42 6.48
N ILE A 454 15.43 -12.56 7.35
CA ILE A 454 14.81 -13.85 7.69
C ILE A 454 14.30 -14.58 6.44
N LEU A 455 13.52 -13.89 5.62
CA LEU A 455 12.95 -14.49 4.42
C LEU A 455 14.03 -14.81 3.38
N SER A 456 15.05 -13.95 3.25
CA SER A 456 16.17 -14.21 2.34
C SER A 456 16.93 -15.45 2.76
N ARG A 457 17.21 -15.61 4.07
CA ARG A 457 17.86 -16.81 4.58
C ARG A 457 17.01 -18.07 4.37
N ALA A 458 15.70 -17.98 4.59
CA ALA A 458 14.79 -19.09 4.30
C ALA A 458 14.79 -19.48 2.81
N TRP A 459 14.89 -18.51 1.89
CA TRP A 459 15.01 -18.78 0.45
C TRP A 459 16.37 -19.33 0.03
N GLU A 460 17.45 -18.98 0.72
CA GLU A 460 18.77 -19.57 0.53
C GLU A 460 18.74 -21.05 0.89
N LEU A 461 18.32 -21.38 2.13
CA LEU A 461 18.23 -22.76 2.61
C LEU A 461 17.27 -23.61 1.78
N TYR A 462 16.17 -23.03 1.30
CA TYR A 462 15.27 -23.69 0.37
C TYR A 462 15.93 -23.96 -0.98
N GLY A 463 16.65 -22.98 -1.53
CA GLY A 463 17.39 -23.15 -2.80
C GLY A 463 18.57 -24.11 -2.72
N GLU A 464 19.14 -24.29 -1.52
CA GLU A 464 20.18 -25.28 -1.22
C GLU A 464 19.62 -26.70 -0.99
N GLY A 465 18.29 -26.85 -0.90
CA GLY A 465 17.62 -28.11 -0.61
C GLY A 465 17.63 -28.53 0.86
N VAL A 466 18.09 -27.65 1.77
CA VAL A 466 18.06 -27.87 3.22
C VAL A 466 16.63 -27.78 3.76
N LEU A 467 15.85 -26.83 3.23
CA LEU A 467 14.41 -26.76 3.47
C LEU A 467 13.68 -27.35 2.25
N ASP A 468 12.91 -28.42 2.45
CA ASP A 468 11.92 -28.87 1.48
C ASP A 468 10.65 -27.99 1.53
N ILE A 469 9.65 -28.28 0.69
CA ILE A 469 8.39 -27.51 0.64
C ILE A 469 7.69 -27.49 2.01
N ALA A 470 7.64 -28.61 2.71
CA ALA A 470 6.94 -28.73 3.98
C ALA A 470 7.67 -27.97 5.08
N ALA A 471 8.99 -28.09 5.14
CA ALA A 471 9.87 -27.40 6.08
C ALA A 471 9.86 -25.88 5.83
N PHE A 472 9.87 -25.43 4.58
CA PHE A 472 9.76 -24.00 4.25
C PHE A 472 8.43 -23.41 4.71
N LEU A 473 7.31 -24.10 4.46
CA LEU A 473 5.99 -23.68 4.95
C LEU A 473 5.90 -23.72 6.48
N GLY A 474 6.60 -24.67 7.11
CA GLY A 474 6.80 -24.72 8.56
C GLY A 474 7.55 -23.49 9.07
N ALA A 475 8.68 -23.14 8.47
CA ALA A 475 9.45 -21.95 8.82
C ALA A 475 8.62 -20.67 8.61
N ALA A 476 7.87 -20.58 7.50
CA ALA A 476 7.00 -19.45 7.19
C ALA A 476 5.91 -19.23 8.23
N ASN A 477 5.44 -20.30 8.87
CA ASN A 477 4.52 -20.22 9.99
C ASN A 477 5.10 -19.42 11.16
N HIS A 478 6.43 -19.38 11.32
CA HIS A 478 7.13 -18.74 12.43
C HIS A 478 7.65 -17.32 12.12
N PHE A 479 7.77 -16.91 10.85
CA PHE A 479 8.10 -15.51 10.53
C PHE A 479 6.92 -14.69 10.00
N LEU A 480 5.79 -15.31 9.64
CA LEU A 480 4.55 -14.60 9.37
C LEU A 480 3.90 -14.10 10.67
N ARG A 481 3.78 -12.77 10.80
CA ARG A 481 3.26 -12.11 12.02
C ARG A 481 1.72 -12.08 12.14
N ALA A 482 1.01 -12.97 11.46
CA ALA A 482 -0.45 -13.08 11.59
C ALA A 482 -0.84 -13.79 12.92
N PHE A 483 -2.01 -13.43 13.48
CA PHE A 483 -2.64 -14.08 14.66
C PHE A 483 -1.85 -14.13 15.98
N HIS A 484 -0.95 -13.16 16.25
CA HIS A 484 -0.13 -13.15 17.48
C HIS A 484 0.67 -14.45 17.67
N ASN A 485 1.54 -14.74 16.70
CA ASN A 485 2.40 -15.91 16.73
C ASN A 485 3.23 -15.98 18.02
N LYS A 486 3.04 -17.03 18.83
CA LYS A 486 3.72 -17.23 20.11
C LYS A 486 5.22 -17.51 19.94
N VAL A 487 5.60 -18.13 18.83
CA VAL A 487 6.99 -18.45 18.47
C VAL A 487 7.34 -17.72 17.18
N LEU A 488 8.26 -16.76 17.27
CA LEU A 488 8.70 -15.96 16.13
C LEU A 488 10.17 -16.23 15.83
N ILE A 489 10.46 -16.53 14.57
CA ILE A 489 11.81 -16.33 14.02
C ILE A 489 11.97 -14.83 13.87
N ASP A 490 12.91 -14.24 14.60
CA ASP A 490 13.09 -12.78 14.69
C ASP A 490 14.42 -12.29 14.09
N ASN A 491 15.25 -13.21 13.61
CA ASN A 491 16.52 -12.96 12.93
C ASN A 491 16.90 -14.14 11.99
N ALA A 492 17.92 -13.96 11.15
CA ALA A 492 18.34 -14.95 10.16
C ALA A 492 18.95 -16.22 10.79
N GLU A 493 19.73 -16.10 11.88
CA GLU A 493 20.34 -17.25 12.59
C GLU A 493 19.28 -18.19 13.17
N ALA A 494 18.14 -17.66 13.60
CA ALA A 494 17.01 -18.45 14.06
C ALA A 494 16.36 -19.28 12.92
N VAL A 495 16.57 -18.91 11.65
CA VAL A 495 16.19 -19.75 10.49
C VAL A 495 17.14 -20.94 10.38
N ASP A 496 18.44 -20.74 10.59
CA ASP A 496 19.41 -21.85 10.60
C ASP A 496 19.10 -22.83 11.73
N TYR A 497 18.83 -22.32 12.94
CA TYR A 497 18.42 -23.17 14.05
C TYR A 497 17.14 -23.95 13.74
N PHE A 498 16.18 -23.38 13.01
CA PHE A 498 14.96 -24.09 12.61
C PHE A 498 15.27 -25.36 11.79
N THR A 499 16.34 -25.38 10.98
CA THR A 499 16.75 -26.58 10.24
C THR A 499 17.25 -27.72 11.13
N THR A 500 17.65 -27.40 12.36
CA THR A 500 18.17 -28.36 13.34
C THR A 500 17.08 -28.92 14.26
N ILE A 501 15.86 -28.35 14.23
CA ILE A 501 14.73 -28.80 15.03
C ILE A 501 13.95 -29.86 14.23
N GLU A 502 14.27 -31.15 14.48
CA GLU A 502 13.57 -32.29 13.86
C GLU A 502 12.06 -32.29 14.12
N GLU A 503 11.60 -31.70 15.23
CA GLU A 503 10.20 -31.64 15.64
C GLU A 503 9.32 -30.66 14.82
N HIS A 504 9.92 -29.80 13.99
CA HIS A 504 9.17 -28.90 13.10
C HIS A 504 9.12 -29.38 11.65
N ILE A 505 9.86 -30.45 11.33
CA ILE A 505 9.73 -31.27 10.11
C ILE A 505 8.58 -32.27 10.33
N VAL A 506 7.38 -31.78 10.66
CA VAL A 506 6.19 -32.64 10.71
C VAL A 506 5.73 -32.89 9.27
N GLY A 507 6.40 -33.87 8.64
CA GLY A 507 6.15 -34.36 7.29
C GLY A 507 5.11 -35.48 7.27
N ILE A 508 4.03 -35.21 6.53
CA ILE A 508 3.35 -36.05 5.52
C ILE A 508 3.06 -37.53 5.90
N PRO A 509 1.77 -37.93 6.06
CA PRO A 509 1.38 -39.34 6.09
C PRO A 509 1.55 -40.00 4.71
N PRO A 510 1.99 -41.27 4.62
CA PRO A 510 2.02 -42.00 3.36
C PRO A 510 0.61 -42.20 2.80
N THR A 511 0.50 -42.21 1.48
CA THR A 511 -0.76 -42.44 0.77
C THR A 511 -1.23 -43.90 0.89
N ALA A 512 -2.53 -44.14 0.76
CA ALA A 512 -3.10 -45.49 0.80
C ALA A 512 -2.48 -46.44 -0.25
N ALA A 513 -1.98 -45.90 -1.37
CA ALA A 513 -1.30 -46.67 -2.42
C ALA A 513 0.10 -47.16 -2.00
N GLU A 514 0.84 -46.36 -1.21
CA GLU A 514 2.17 -46.71 -0.69
C GLU A 514 2.08 -47.75 0.43
N LEU A 515 1.00 -47.72 1.22
CA LEU A 515 0.71 -48.71 2.26
C LEU A 515 0.35 -50.09 1.70
N GLN A 516 -0.24 -50.15 0.51
CA GLN A 516 -0.61 -51.42 -0.14
C GLN A 516 0.58 -52.13 -0.80
N ALA A 517 1.68 -51.42 -1.08
CA ALA A 517 2.83 -51.96 -1.81
C ALA A 517 3.82 -52.78 -0.95
N GLN A 518 3.68 -52.81 0.38
CA GLN A 518 4.70 -53.35 1.32
C GLN A 518 4.25 -54.56 2.18
N VAL A 519 3.29 -55.37 1.71
CA VAL A 519 3.01 -56.65 2.38
C VAL A 519 4.13 -57.65 2.01
N ALA A 520 4.96 -58.03 2.98
CA ALA A 520 5.89 -59.14 2.86
C ALA A 520 5.66 -60.15 4.00
N ASP A 521 5.48 -61.41 3.61
CA ASP A 521 5.34 -62.61 4.44
C ASP A 521 6.56 -62.81 5.35
N GLN A 522 6.44 -62.70 6.69
CA GLN A 522 7.11 -63.57 7.70
C GLN A 522 6.62 -63.22 9.14
N PRO A 523 6.43 -64.21 10.04
CA PRO A 523 5.97 -64.01 11.41
C PRO A 523 7.10 -63.59 12.39
N ILE A 524 6.71 -63.02 13.53
CA ILE A 524 7.56 -62.29 14.48
C ILE A 524 7.83 -63.13 15.72
N GLY A 525 9.09 -63.23 16.13
CA GLY A 525 9.50 -63.84 17.41
C GLY A 525 9.23 -62.95 18.63
N GLU A 526 9.04 -63.58 19.79
CA GLU A 526 8.65 -62.99 21.07
C GLU A 526 9.47 -61.74 21.50
N ILE A 527 8.77 -60.68 21.91
CA ILE A 527 9.36 -59.44 22.46
C ILE A 527 9.46 -59.58 23.98
N SER A 528 10.69 -59.60 24.52
CA SER A 528 11.01 -59.71 25.95
C SER A 528 11.46 -58.37 26.56
N PHE A 529 11.06 -58.13 27.81
CA PHE A 529 11.48 -56.99 28.64
C PHE A 529 12.57 -57.45 29.64
N ALA A 530 13.82 -56.96 29.53
CA ALA A 530 14.93 -57.32 30.43
C ALA A 530 15.67 -56.11 31.06
N THR A 531 16.33 -56.32 32.21
CA THR A 531 16.74 -55.36 33.26
C THR A 531 18.25 -54.98 33.33
N ALA A 532 18.56 -53.66 33.46
CA ALA A 532 19.73 -52.91 34.05
C ALA A 532 21.20 -53.19 33.57
N PRO A 533 22.27 -52.31 33.74
CA PRO A 533 22.50 -51.14 34.63
C PRO A 533 23.18 -49.89 33.92
N PRO A 534 23.97 -48.94 34.53
CA PRO A 534 23.77 -47.49 34.32
C PRO A 534 24.87 -46.72 33.54
N VAL A 535 24.56 -45.49 33.07
CA VAL A 535 25.27 -44.21 33.36
C VAL A 535 25.23 -43.16 32.22
N ASN A 536 24.84 -41.93 32.63
CA ASN A 536 25.10 -40.55 32.18
C ASN A 536 25.04 -40.15 30.70
N ASN A 537 23.97 -39.42 30.34
CA ASN A 537 24.08 -38.11 29.69
C ASN A 537 22.77 -37.33 29.92
N ASN A 538 22.86 -36.18 30.60
CA ASN A 538 21.72 -35.32 30.90
C ASN A 538 21.42 -34.40 29.71
N LEU A 539 20.21 -34.46 29.16
CA LEU A 539 19.71 -33.57 28.11
C LEU A 539 18.52 -32.78 28.65
N GLU A 540 18.66 -31.46 28.77
CA GLU A 540 17.56 -30.57 29.17
C GLU A 540 16.63 -30.33 27.96
N ILE A 541 15.34 -30.61 28.13
CA ILE A 541 14.30 -30.29 27.14
C ILE A 541 13.28 -29.36 27.79
N LEU A 542 12.99 -28.24 27.14
CA LEU A 542 12.12 -27.19 27.62
C LEU A 542 10.71 -27.36 27.02
N LEU A 543 9.74 -27.85 27.80
CA LEU A 543 8.34 -27.92 27.35
C LEU A 543 7.57 -26.66 27.75
N LEU A 544 7.07 -25.92 26.75
CA LEU A 544 6.31 -24.68 26.91
C LEU A 544 4.79 -24.89 27.17
N ARG A 545 4.38 -25.99 27.83
CA ARG A 545 2.95 -26.30 28.08
C ARG A 545 2.62 -26.62 29.54
N ARG A 546 1.37 -26.33 29.92
CA ARG A 546 0.75 -26.68 31.21
C ARG A 546 0.53 -28.20 31.32
N VAL A 547 1.28 -28.85 32.22
CA VAL A 547 1.30 -30.32 32.42
C VAL A 547 -0.02 -30.85 32.98
N ASP A 548 -0.78 -30.04 33.71
CA ASP A 548 -2.11 -30.39 34.24
C ASP A 548 -3.18 -30.62 33.15
N ARG A 549 -2.85 -30.36 31.88
CA ARG A 549 -3.72 -30.57 30.72
C ARG A 549 -3.14 -31.54 29.67
N CYS A 550 -2.11 -32.28 30.04
CA CYS A 550 -1.51 -33.33 29.24
C CYS A 550 -2.49 -34.51 29.08
N ILE A 551 -3.14 -34.61 27.91
CA ILE A 551 -4.11 -35.67 27.59
C ILE A 551 -3.49 -36.72 26.66
N CYS A 552 -3.92 -37.97 26.81
CA CYS A 552 -3.52 -39.04 25.89
C CYS A 552 -4.18 -38.85 24.53
N ASP A 553 -3.42 -38.78 23.45
CA ASP A 553 -3.98 -38.62 22.10
C ASP A 553 -4.85 -39.81 21.64
N LEU A 554 -4.76 -40.95 22.35
CA LEU A 554 -5.54 -42.16 22.07
C LEU A 554 -6.79 -42.33 22.94
N CYS A 555 -6.79 -41.86 24.19
CA CYS A 555 -7.93 -42.05 25.11
C CYS A 555 -8.42 -40.78 25.79
N ASN A 556 -7.80 -39.64 25.52
CA ASN A 556 -8.14 -38.32 26.02
C ASN A 556 -8.09 -38.14 27.56
N ASN A 557 -7.55 -39.12 28.29
CA ASN A 557 -7.37 -39.04 29.75
C ASN A 557 -6.12 -38.25 30.12
N SER A 558 -6.17 -37.57 31.28
CA SER A 558 -5.01 -36.87 31.85
C SER A 558 -3.87 -37.85 32.15
N ILE A 559 -2.66 -37.53 31.68
CA ILE A 559 -1.49 -38.40 31.77
C ILE A 559 -0.51 -37.86 32.81
N VAL A 560 -0.23 -38.68 33.81
CA VAL A 560 0.89 -38.47 34.76
C VAL A 560 2.14 -39.27 34.36
N GLU A 561 1.99 -40.29 33.51
CA GLU A 561 3.06 -41.17 33.04
C GLU A 561 2.97 -41.46 31.54
N TYR A 562 3.98 -41.05 30.79
CA TYR A 562 4.10 -41.29 29.36
C TYR A 562 4.99 -42.50 29.08
N VAL A 563 4.74 -43.15 27.95
CA VAL A 563 5.66 -44.13 27.37
C VAL A 563 5.94 -43.74 25.91
N ALA A 564 7.21 -43.76 25.53
CA ALA A 564 7.69 -43.40 24.20
C ALA A 564 8.22 -44.64 23.47
N SER A 565 8.07 -44.68 22.15
CA SER A 565 8.81 -45.63 21.32
C SER A 565 10.32 -45.31 21.36
N PRO A 566 11.21 -46.26 21.01
CA PRO A 566 12.66 -46.06 21.04
C PRO A 566 13.11 -44.99 20.04
N CYS A 567 12.40 -44.90 18.90
CA CYS A 567 12.55 -43.84 17.89
C CYS A 567 12.05 -42.47 18.37
N ARG A 568 11.33 -42.39 19.50
CA ARG A 568 10.69 -41.19 20.07
C ARG A 568 9.72 -40.44 19.16
N HIS A 569 9.36 -40.96 17.98
CA HIS A 569 8.31 -40.36 17.14
C HIS A 569 6.88 -40.68 17.60
N TRP A 570 6.71 -41.46 18.66
CA TRP A 570 5.40 -41.84 19.19
C TRP A 570 5.41 -41.84 20.73
N PHE A 571 4.35 -41.23 21.31
CA PHE A 571 4.10 -41.19 22.74
C PHE A 571 2.62 -41.50 23.01
N ALA A 572 2.32 -42.25 24.06
CA ALA A 572 0.96 -42.49 24.54
C ALA A 572 0.96 -42.76 26.06
N CYS A 573 -0.22 -42.79 26.68
CA CYS A 573 -0.31 -43.26 28.06
C CYS A 573 0.01 -44.77 28.13
N LYS A 574 0.48 -45.25 29.29
CA LYS A 574 0.86 -46.65 29.50
C LYS A 574 -0.25 -47.63 29.10
N ASN A 575 -1.50 -47.34 29.46
CA ASN A 575 -2.63 -48.25 29.18
C ASN A 575 -2.95 -48.33 27.67
N CYS A 576 -2.92 -47.21 26.95
CA CYS A 576 -3.12 -47.22 25.50
C CYS A 576 -1.97 -47.89 24.76
N THR A 577 -0.74 -47.72 25.26
CA THR A 577 0.44 -48.41 24.71
C THR A 577 0.34 -49.92 24.91
N LEU A 578 -0.06 -50.37 26.10
CA LEU A 578 -0.27 -51.79 26.40
C LEU A 578 -1.39 -52.40 25.56
N LEU A 579 -2.51 -51.69 25.39
CA LEU A 579 -3.60 -52.13 24.51
C LEU A 579 -3.11 -52.28 23.07
N TYR A 580 -2.38 -51.28 22.56
CA TYR A 580 -1.83 -51.32 21.20
C TYR A 580 -0.83 -52.47 21.01
N VAL A 581 0.00 -52.75 22.01
CA VAL A 581 0.92 -53.89 22.00
C VAL A 581 0.16 -55.22 22.01
N HIS A 582 -0.84 -55.37 22.87
CA HIS A 582 -1.68 -56.57 22.93
C HIS A 582 -2.40 -56.84 21.61
N THR A 583 -3.02 -55.82 21.03
CA THR A 583 -3.70 -55.94 19.73
C THR A 583 -2.72 -56.32 18.63
N ALA A 584 -1.51 -55.75 18.62
CA ALA A 584 -0.50 -56.13 17.64
C ALA A 584 -0.06 -57.60 17.80
N LEU A 585 0.10 -58.09 19.03
CA LEU A 585 0.42 -59.49 19.31
C LEU A 585 -0.72 -60.44 18.89
N GLU A 586 -1.97 -60.12 19.19
CA GLU A 586 -3.15 -60.89 18.77
C GLU A 586 -3.29 -60.96 17.24
N MET A 587 -2.87 -59.91 16.54
CA MET A 587 -2.89 -59.82 15.09
C MET A 587 -1.60 -60.32 14.43
N ASN A 588 -0.64 -60.85 15.19
CA ASN A 588 0.68 -61.27 14.73
C ASN A 588 1.43 -60.19 13.90
N ALA A 589 1.30 -58.93 14.31
CA ALA A 589 1.76 -57.75 13.59
C ALA A 589 2.98 -57.08 14.25
N PHE A 590 3.91 -56.57 13.45
CA PHE A 590 5.11 -55.90 13.95
C PHE A 590 4.70 -54.54 14.50
N LEU A 591 4.98 -54.29 15.78
CA LEU A 591 4.91 -52.95 16.33
C LEU A 591 5.96 -52.12 15.63
N LYS A 592 5.53 -51.22 14.74
CA LYS A 592 6.40 -50.28 14.06
C LYS A 592 6.07 -48.87 14.49
N CYS A 593 7.10 -48.06 14.63
CA CYS A 593 7.01 -46.63 14.82
C CYS A 593 6.22 -46.05 13.65
N ARG A 594 5.06 -45.43 13.91
CA ARG A 594 4.12 -44.98 12.86
C ARG A 594 4.70 -43.91 11.91
N TRP A 595 5.87 -43.37 12.26
CA TRP A 595 6.57 -42.31 11.53
C TRP A 595 7.84 -42.82 10.82
N CYS A 596 8.78 -43.44 11.54
CA CYS A 596 10.02 -43.91 10.93
C CYS A 596 10.00 -45.40 10.52
N LEU A 597 8.88 -46.09 10.76
CA LEU A 597 8.65 -47.50 10.44
C LEU A 597 9.63 -48.49 11.06
N GLN A 598 10.54 -48.03 11.91
CA GLN A 598 11.41 -48.89 12.68
C GLN A 598 10.58 -49.76 13.61
N GLU A 599 10.96 -51.02 13.70
CA GLU A 599 10.39 -51.98 14.63
C GLU A 599 10.60 -51.52 16.08
N CYS A 600 9.51 -51.25 16.77
CA CYS A 600 9.47 -50.91 18.18
C CYS A 600 9.65 -52.19 19.01
N ARG A 601 10.91 -52.55 19.28
CA ARG A 601 11.27 -53.70 20.12
C ARG A 601 11.13 -53.45 21.64
N GLY A 602 10.60 -52.30 22.04
CA GLY A 602 10.42 -51.91 23.44
C GLY A 602 9.90 -50.48 23.58
N PHE A 603 9.56 -50.06 24.80
CA PHE A 603 9.05 -48.71 25.09
C PHE A 603 9.76 -48.10 26.31
N GLN A 604 10.00 -46.79 26.29
CA GLN A 604 10.69 -46.05 27.35
C GLN A 604 9.71 -45.26 28.22
N ARG A 605 9.76 -45.46 29.55
CA ARG A 605 8.93 -44.69 30.50
C ARG A 605 9.48 -43.28 30.67
N MET A 606 8.58 -42.30 30.63
CA MET A 606 8.90 -40.88 30.76
C MET A 606 8.16 -40.33 32.00
N LEU A 607 8.91 -39.86 32.99
CA LEU A 607 8.38 -39.29 34.24
C LEU A 607 8.45 -37.77 34.20
N VAL A 608 7.36 -37.10 34.57
CA VAL A 608 7.31 -35.64 34.73
C VAL A 608 7.38 -35.31 36.22
N ARG A 609 8.45 -34.64 36.67
CA ARG A 609 8.59 -34.22 38.07
C ARG A 609 8.29 -32.73 38.21
N ILE A 610 7.22 -32.40 38.94
CA ILE A 610 6.82 -31.01 39.22
C ILE A 610 7.72 -30.45 40.34
N SER A 611 8.48 -29.39 40.06
CA SER A 611 9.22 -28.64 41.09
C SER A 611 8.71 -27.21 41.11
N TYR A 612 8.22 -26.74 42.27
CA TYR A 612 7.68 -25.40 42.42
C TYR A 612 8.82 -24.41 42.69
N TYR A 613 9.09 -23.49 41.76
CA TYR A 613 9.89 -22.30 42.04
C TYR A 613 9.00 -21.06 42.02
N SER A 614 9.00 -20.34 43.14
CA SER A 614 8.35 -19.04 43.29
C SER A 614 9.23 -17.97 42.65
N PHE A 615 8.82 -17.46 41.49
CA PHE A 615 9.22 -16.13 41.02
C PHE A 615 7.96 -15.33 40.73
N ALA A 616 7.90 -14.14 41.33
CA ALA A 616 6.71 -13.30 41.31
C ALA A 616 6.40 -12.81 39.88
N TYR A 617 5.11 -12.90 39.53
CA TYR A 617 4.41 -12.45 38.33
C TYR A 617 4.37 -13.41 37.13
N TYR A 618 3.45 -14.38 37.27
CA TYR A 618 2.68 -15.11 36.25
C TYR A 618 3.43 -15.74 35.07
N THR A 619 4.17 -16.82 35.32
CA THR A 619 4.00 -18.12 34.64
C THR A 619 4.77 -19.19 35.40
N THR A 620 4.10 -20.27 35.81
CA THR A 620 4.76 -21.43 36.42
C THR A 620 5.60 -22.13 35.34
N LEU A 621 6.92 -22.05 35.45
CA LEU A 621 7.86 -22.77 34.60
C LEU A 621 8.04 -24.19 35.15
N CYS A 622 7.71 -25.21 34.35
CA CYS A 622 8.04 -26.61 34.66
C CYS A 622 9.34 -26.98 33.95
N PHE A 623 10.31 -27.49 34.71
CA PHE A 623 11.55 -28.05 34.18
C PHE A 623 11.38 -29.56 33.98
N ILE A 624 11.88 -30.10 32.87
CA ILE A 624 11.97 -31.54 32.66
C ILE A 624 13.42 -31.95 32.85
N LYS A 625 13.67 -32.73 33.91
CA LYS A 625 14.86 -33.56 33.98
C LYS A 625 14.58 -34.83 33.17
N THR A 626 15.27 -35.02 32.06
CA THR A 626 15.46 -36.41 31.60
C THR A 626 16.44 -37.05 32.57
N THR A 627 15.95 -38.07 33.27
CA THR A 627 16.82 -39.05 33.88
C THR A 627 16.42 -40.34 33.22
N MET A 628 17.37 -40.99 32.54
CA MET A 628 17.17 -42.36 32.09
C MET A 628 16.96 -43.22 33.33
N PHE A 629 15.70 -43.55 33.60
CA PHE A 629 15.32 -44.58 34.54
C PHE A 629 14.60 -45.67 33.75
N GLN A 630 15.16 -46.87 33.74
CA GLN A 630 14.34 -48.08 33.65
C GLN A 630 13.59 -48.19 34.98
N VAL A 631 12.26 -48.22 34.94
CA VAL A 631 11.45 -48.58 36.10
C VAL A 631 11.00 -50.03 35.93
N THR A 632 11.25 -50.83 36.97
CA THR A 632 10.79 -52.20 37.24
C THR A 632 9.38 -52.49 36.79
#